data_AF-A0AAI8FRJ9-F1
#
_entry.id   AF-A0AAI8FRJ9-F1
#
_cell.length_a   1.000
_cell.length_b   1.000
_cell.length_c   1.000
_cell.angle_alpha   90.00
_cell.angle_beta   90.00
_cell.angle_gamma   90.00
#
_symmetry.space_group_name_H-M   'P 1'
#
loop_
_entity.id
_entity.type
_entity.pdbx_description
1 polymer ?
#
loop_
_entity_poly.entity_id
_entity_poly.type
_entity_poly.pdbx_seq_one_letter_code
_entity_poly.pdbx_strand_id
1 'polypeptide(L)'
;MYEPLDPFARDFNEVRTLLDDPAGTDRLRELCVAVEAVAERLGAASADSDLDRSNLAKLYRGFLATSRVLTGLQDAEKMPVS
;
A
#
# COMPACT_ATOMS: atom_id res chain seq x y z
N MET A 1 3.64 -14.42 -0.32
CA MET A 1 3.82 -13.15 0.42
C MET A 1 2.94 -12.02 -0.12
N TYR A 2 2.86 -11.85 -1.45
CA TYR A 2 2.17 -10.74 -2.11
C TYR A 2 0.70 -11.01 -2.48
N GLU A 3 0.19 -12.20 -2.19
CA GLU A 3 -1.18 -12.64 -2.54
C GLU A 3 -2.28 -11.65 -2.11
N PRO A 4 -2.18 -10.90 -0.99
CA PRO A 4 -3.17 -9.90 -0.63
C PRO A 4 -3.36 -8.80 -1.68
N LEU A 5 -2.36 -8.57 -2.55
CA LEU A 5 -2.39 -7.53 -3.58
C LEU A 5 -2.97 -8.02 -4.90
N ASP A 6 -3.13 -9.34 -5.10
CA ASP A 6 -3.64 -9.90 -6.35
C ASP A 6 -4.98 -9.26 -6.78
N PRO A 7 -5.95 -9.02 -5.88
CA PRO A 7 -7.21 -8.38 -6.25
C PRO A 7 -7.05 -6.92 -6.71
N PHE A 8 -5.93 -6.27 -6.38
CA PHE A 8 -5.68 -4.83 -6.59
C PHE A 8 -4.60 -4.55 -7.64
N ALA A 9 -4.18 -5.56 -8.40
CA ALA A 9 -3.11 -5.42 -9.39
C ALA A 9 -3.41 -4.31 -10.43
N ARG A 10 -4.68 -4.14 -10.80
CA ARG A 10 -5.12 -3.05 -11.68
C ARG A 10 -5.08 -1.69 -10.98
N ASP A 11 -5.53 -1.64 -9.74
CA ASP A 11 -5.61 -0.42 -8.94
C ASP A 11 -4.23 0.24 -8.78
N PHE A 12 -3.14 -0.53 -8.71
CA PHE A 12 -1.78 0.00 -8.72
C PHE A 12 -1.38 0.72 -10.02
N ASN A 13 -1.88 0.27 -11.17
CA ASN A 13 -1.61 0.92 -12.45
C ASN A 13 -2.51 2.14 -12.67
N GLU A 14 -3.61 2.23 -11.91
CA GLU A 14 -4.69 3.20 -12.10
C GLU A 14 -4.97 3.99 -10.80
N VAL A 15 -3.97 4.15 -9.93
CA VAL A 15 -4.12 4.79 -8.59
C VAL A 15 -4.79 6.16 -8.67
N ARG A 16 -4.45 6.95 -9.70
CA ARG A 16 -5.08 8.27 -9.92
C ARG A 16 -6.58 8.14 -10.16
N THR A 17 -6.99 7.20 -11.00
CA THR A 17 -8.40 6.93 -11.29
C THR A 17 -9.15 6.49 -10.03
N LEU A 18 -8.51 5.69 -9.17
CA LEU A 18 -9.08 5.26 -7.90
C LEU A 18 -9.26 6.40 -6.89
N LEU A 19 -8.31 7.35 -6.88
CA LEU A 19 -8.34 8.55 -6.04
C LEU A 19 -9.43 9.54 -6.51
N ASP A 20 -9.50 9.79 -7.83
CA ASP A 20 -10.45 10.73 -8.43
C ASP A 20 -11.91 10.24 -8.39
N ASP A 21 -12.15 8.93 -8.16
CA ASP A 21 -13.50 8.35 -8.06
C ASP A 21 -14.09 8.57 -6.65
N PRO A 22 -15.18 9.35 -6.50
CA PRO A 22 -15.84 9.53 -5.21
C PRO A 22 -16.32 8.22 -4.56
N ALA A 23 -16.66 7.21 -5.37
CA ALA A 23 -17.02 5.87 -4.91
C ALA A 23 -15.79 4.98 -4.63
N GLY A 24 -14.60 5.40 -5.07
CA GLY A 24 -13.32 4.69 -4.90
C GLY A 24 -12.78 4.68 -3.47
N THR A 25 -13.34 5.49 -2.57
CA THR A 25 -12.89 5.62 -1.17
C THR A 25 -12.81 4.26 -0.45
N ASP A 26 -13.82 3.41 -0.61
CA ASP A 26 -13.81 2.09 0.06
C ASP A 26 -12.75 1.17 -0.54
N ARG A 27 -12.61 1.21 -1.86
CA ARG A 27 -11.65 0.41 -2.61
C ARG A 27 -10.20 0.82 -2.32
N LEU A 28 -9.92 2.11 -2.17
CA LEU A 28 -8.60 2.60 -1.78
C LEU A 28 -8.24 2.17 -0.36
N ARG A 29 -9.21 2.19 0.57
CA ARG A 29 -9.00 1.68 1.93
C ARG A 29 -8.64 0.20 1.95
N GLU A 30 -9.36 -0.61 1.17
CA GLU A 30 -9.06 -2.03 1.02
C GLU A 30 -7.65 -2.26 0.43
N LEU A 31 -7.25 -1.46 -0.55
CA LEU A 31 -5.89 -1.48 -1.10
C LEU A 31 -4.84 -1.14 -0.02
N CYS A 32 -5.05 -0.09 0.79
CA CYS A 32 -4.15 0.26 1.88
C CYS A 32 -4.00 -0.89 2.90
N VAL A 33 -5.11 -1.55 3.26
CA VAL A 33 -5.10 -2.73 4.14
C VAL A 33 -4.30 -3.88 3.52
N ALA A 34 -4.46 -4.14 2.22
CA ALA A 34 -3.69 -5.18 1.52
C ALA A 34 -2.19 -4.87 1.48
N VAL A 35 -1.82 -3.61 1.26
CA VAL A 35 -0.44 -3.11 1.30
C VAL A 35 0.18 -3.30 2.69
N GLU A 36 -0.56 -2.99 3.75
CA GLU A 36 -0.12 -3.20 5.12
C GLU A 36 0.03 -4.69 5.46
N ALA A 37 -0.90 -5.53 5.03
CA ALA A 37 -0.80 -6.98 5.24
C ALA A 37 0.44 -7.58 4.57
N VAL A 38 0.84 -7.09 3.39
CA VAL A 38 2.11 -7.49 2.75
C VAL A 38 3.30 -6.99 3.55
N ALA A 39 3.26 -5.76 4.06
CA ALA A 39 4.32 -5.24 4.94
C ALA A 39 4.48 -6.14 6.18
N GLU A 40 3.41 -6.48 6.87
CA GLU A 40 3.45 -7.36 8.05
C GLU A 40 4.07 -8.72 7.73
N ARG A 41 3.68 -9.33 6.60
CA ARG A 41 4.27 -10.59 6.13
C ARG A 41 5.77 -10.47 5.86
N LEU A 42 6.20 -9.37 5.25
CA LEU A 42 7.62 -9.05 5.01
C LEU A 42 8.40 -8.87 6.31
N GLY A 43 7.82 -8.18 7.29
CA GLY A 43 8.44 -7.97 8.60
C GLY A 43 8.54 -9.24 9.44
N ALA A 44 7.61 -10.19 9.25
CA ALA A 44 7.59 -11.48 9.95
C ALA A 44 8.41 -12.59 9.26
N ALA A 45 8.85 -12.38 8.01
CA ALA A 45 9.57 -13.40 7.26
C ALA A 45 10.97 -13.64 7.85
N SER A 46 11.37 -14.91 7.91
CA SER A 46 12.74 -15.30 8.27
C SER A 46 13.72 -14.90 7.17
N ALA A 47 14.94 -14.53 7.56
CA ALA A 47 16.03 -14.18 6.66
C ALA A 47 17.17 -15.19 6.83
N ASP A 48 17.67 -15.72 5.70
CA ASP A 48 18.79 -16.68 5.69
C ASP A 48 20.15 -15.97 5.72
N SER A 49 20.18 -14.68 5.39
CA SER A 49 21.36 -13.83 5.43
C SER A 49 21.07 -12.42 5.94
N ASP A 50 22.11 -11.69 6.31
CA ASP A 50 21.97 -10.27 6.69
C ASP A 50 21.58 -9.39 5.49
N LEU A 51 21.95 -9.79 4.28
CA LEU A 51 21.49 -9.13 3.05
C LEU A 51 19.98 -9.30 2.89
N ASP A 52 19.46 -10.52 3.09
CA ASP A 52 18.02 -10.80 3.01
C ASP A 52 17.26 -10.05 4.10
N ARG A 53 17.77 -10.02 5.32
CA ARG A 53 17.21 -9.24 6.43
C ARG A 53 17.12 -7.75 6.08
N SER A 54 18.19 -7.21 5.49
CA SER A 54 18.23 -5.81 5.04
C SER A 54 17.19 -5.55 3.94
N ASN A 55 17.07 -6.47 2.97
CA ASN A 55 16.13 -6.36 1.87
C ASN A 55 14.67 -6.44 2.35
N LEU A 56 14.34 -7.40 3.21
CA LEU A 56 13.01 -7.51 3.84
C LEU A 56 12.65 -6.25 4.63
N ALA A 57 13.58 -5.70 5.41
CA ALA A 57 13.36 -4.46 6.15
C ALA A 57 13.11 -3.25 5.24
N LYS A 58 13.81 -3.15 4.09
CA LYS A 58 13.57 -2.10 3.09
C LYS A 58 12.18 -2.24 2.47
N LEU A 59 11.81 -3.46 2.08
CA LEU A 59 10.50 -3.74 1.50
C LEU A 59 9.38 -3.42 2.49
N TYR A 60 9.47 -3.91 3.73
CA TYR A 60 8.53 -3.58 4.81
C TYR A 60 8.29 -2.07 4.93
N ARG A 61 9.36 -1.28 5.02
CA ARG A 61 9.27 0.19 5.11
C ARG A 61 8.67 0.81 3.85
N GLY A 62 9.00 0.28 2.68
CA GLY A 62 8.44 0.71 1.40
C GLY A 62 6.92 0.55 1.36
N PHE A 63 6.40 -0.64 1.71
CA PHE A 63 4.96 -0.90 1.74
C PHE A 63 4.24 -0.01 2.76
N LEU A 64 4.79 0.18 3.97
CA LEU A 64 4.21 1.11 4.94
C LEU A 64 4.19 2.56 4.45
N ALA A 65 5.25 3.01 3.77
CA ALA A 65 5.30 4.35 3.20
C ALA A 65 4.22 4.50 2.10
N THR A 66 4.03 3.49 1.26
CA THR A 66 2.99 3.48 0.23
C THR A 66 1.58 3.63 0.82
N SER A 67 1.22 2.83 1.85
CA SER A 67 -0.10 2.95 2.50
C SER A 67 -0.36 4.37 3.03
N ARG A 68 0.66 4.96 3.68
CA ARG A 68 0.59 6.33 4.22
C ARG A 68 0.42 7.38 3.13
N VAL A 69 1.14 7.25 2.01
CA VAL A 69 1.01 8.18 0.88
C VAL A 69 -0.39 8.10 0.28
N LEU A 70 -0.89 6.89 0.00
CA LEU A 70 -2.23 6.70 -0.56
C LEU A 70 -3.33 7.28 0.35
N THR A 71 -3.22 7.04 1.66
CA THR A 71 -4.15 7.59 2.65
C THR A 71 -4.08 9.11 2.67
N GLY A 72 -2.88 9.70 2.70
CA GLY A 72 -2.69 11.15 2.70
C GLY A 72 -3.20 11.84 1.42
N LEU A 73 -3.07 11.18 0.26
CA LEU A 73 -3.62 11.69 -1.00
C LEU A 73 -5.16 11.73 -0.96
N GLN A 74 -5.79 10.68 -0.44
CA GLN A 74 -7.25 10.62 -0.30
C GLN A 74 -7.79 11.71 0.63
N ASP A 75 -7.06 12.01 1.71
CA ASP A 75 -7.45 13.05 2.67
C ASP A 75 -7.28 14.46 2.07
N ALA A 76 -6.25 14.67 1.25
CA ALA A 76 -6.02 15.93 0.55
C ALA A 76 -7.11 16.22 -0.50
N GLU A 77 -7.58 15.21 -1.24
CA GLU A 77 -8.66 15.36 -2.23
C GLU A 77 -10.02 15.70 -1.59
N LYS A 78 -10.25 15.27 -0.34
CA LYS A 78 -11.46 15.62 0.43
C LYS A 78 -11.46 17.06 0.94
N MET A 79 -10.34 17.77 0.87
CA MET A 79 -10.23 19.18 1.23
C MET A 79 -10.08 20.02 -0.05
N PRO A 80 -11.18 20.39 -0.73
CA PRO A 80 -11.09 21.39 -1.78
C PRO A 80 -10.59 22.69 -1.14
N VAL A 81 -9.46 23.19 -1.64
CA VAL A 81 -8.95 24.53 -1.31
C VAL A 81 -10.03 25.53 -1.72
N SER A 82 -10.64 26.17 -0.71
CA SER A 82 -11.62 27.26 -0.87
C SER A 82 -11.05 28.48 -1.59
#